data_AF-A0A3A3Z0L4-F1
#
_entry.id   AF-A0A3A3Z0L4-F1
#
_cell.length_a   1.000
_cell.length_b   1.000
_cell.length_c   1.000
_cell.angle_alpha   90.00
_cell.angle_beta   90.00
_cell.angle_gamma   90.00
#
_symmetry.space_group_name_H-M   'P 1'
#
loop_
_entity.id
_entity.type
_entity.pdbx_description
1 polymer ?
#
loop_
_entity_poly.entity_id
_entity_poly.type
_entity_poly.pdbx_seq_one_letter_code
_entity_poly.pdbx_strand_id
1 'polypeptide(L)'
;MGEVLVEPAVLAAAEAGVARAAEAAGAVAPRVRAVAPASGAPLVEDAARVFAEEAAGRLALAAQGLHDVARALSAARAAYGTAERTATGVPR
;
A
#
# COMPACT_ATOMS: atom_id res chain seq x y z
N MET A 1 1.39 27.93 -17.48
CA MET A 1 1.25 26.57 -16.92
C MET A 1 0.60 26.74 -15.56
N GLY A 2 -0.65 26.33 -15.39
CA GLY A 2 -1.32 26.44 -14.09
C GLY A 2 -0.83 25.31 -13.18
N GLU A 3 -0.27 25.65 -12.02
CA GLU A 3 0.02 24.65 -11.00
C GLU A 3 -1.30 24.04 -10.54
N VAL A 4 -1.46 22.73 -10.73
CA VAL A 4 -2.54 21.98 -10.10
C VAL A 4 -2.14 21.82 -8.63
N LEU A 5 -2.65 22.72 -7.79
CA LEU A 5 -2.53 22.59 -6.35
C LEU A 5 -3.36 21.38 -5.93
N VAL A 6 -2.71 20.35 -5.42
CA VAL A 6 -3.40 19.17 -4.86
C VAL A 6 -4.07 19.60 -3.57
N GLU A 7 -5.39 19.53 -3.51
CA GLU A 7 -6.15 19.88 -2.31
C GLU A 7 -5.83 18.91 -1.15
N PRO A 8 -5.72 19.39 0.10
CA PRO A 8 -5.43 18.53 1.26
C PRO A 8 -6.43 17.37 1.44
N ALA A 9 -7.69 17.57 1.07
CA ALA A 9 -8.71 16.52 1.09
C ALA A 9 -8.41 15.38 0.12
N VAL A 10 -7.85 15.70 -1.05
CA VAL A 10 -7.42 14.72 -2.06
C VAL A 10 -6.25 13.90 -1.54
N LEU A 11 -5.28 14.53 -0.87
CA LEU A 11 -4.17 13.82 -0.21
C LEU A 11 -4.68 12.86 0.88
N ALA A 12 -5.62 13.29 1.71
CA ALA A 12 -6.19 12.46 2.77
C ALA A 12 -6.97 11.26 2.20
N ALA A 13 -7.74 11.46 1.13
CA ALA A 13 -8.44 10.38 0.45
C ALA A 13 -7.47 9.39 -0.20
N ALA A 14 -6.40 9.88 -0.82
CA ALA A 14 -5.34 9.05 -1.41
C ALA A 14 -4.61 8.22 -0.35
N GLU A 15 -4.23 8.81 0.78
CA GLU A 15 -3.61 8.12 1.92
C GLU A 15 -4.48 6.97 2.42
N ALA A 16 -5.77 7.23 2.67
CA ALA A 16 -6.72 6.21 3.10
C ALA A 16 -6.92 5.11 2.05
N GLY A 17 -6.96 5.46 0.75
CA GLY A 17 -7.06 4.51 -0.34
C GLY A 17 -5.86 3.57 -0.42
N VAL A 18 -4.65 4.14 -0.35
CA VAL A 18 -3.39 3.38 -0.40
C VAL A 18 -3.24 2.49 0.83
N ALA A 19 -3.57 2.98 2.02
CA ALA A 19 -3.53 2.17 3.24
C ALA A 19 -4.45 0.93 3.15
N ARG A 20 -5.69 1.10 2.69
CA ARG A 20 -6.62 -0.02 2.46
C ARG A 20 -6.10 -1.02 1.43
N ALA A 21 -5.50 -0.54 0.34
CA ALA A 21 -4.92 -1.42 -0.68
C ALA A 21 -3.75 -2.23 -0.11
N ALA A 22 -2.93 -1.63 0.75
CA ALA A 22 -1.83 -2.31 1.40
C ALA A 22 -2.30 -3.39 2.37
N GLU A 23 -3.32 -3.09 3.19
CA GLU A 23 -3.96 -4.06 4.08
C GLU A 23 -4.54 -5.24 3.30
N ALA A 24 -5.24 -4.97 2.20
CA ALA A 24 -5.79 -6.00 1.34
C ALA A 24 -4.69 -6.91 0.75
N ALA A 25 -3.61 -6.33 0.21
CA ALA A 25 -2.49 -7.08 -0.32
C ALA A 25 -1.80 -7.94 0.76
N GLY A 26 -1.59 -7.37 1.96
CA GLY A 26 -1.02 -8.08 3.12
C GLY A 26 -1.90 -9.22 3.63
N ALA A 27 -3.23 -9.09 3.54
CA ALA A 27 -4.17 -10.14 3.93
C ALA A 27 -4.29 -11.28 2.90
N VAL A 28 -4.07 -10.99 1.61
CA VAL A 28 -4.16 -12.00 0.53
C VAL A 28 -2.89 -12.84 0.45
N ALA A 29 -1.71 -12.25 0.66
CA ALA A 29 -0.43 -12.96 0.61
C ALA A 29 -0.38 -14.28 1.41
N PRO A 30 -0.75 -14.34 2.71
CA PRO A 30 -0.72 -15.59 3.47
C PRO A 30 -1.76 -16.60 2.98
N ARG A 31 -2.89 -16.14 2.42
CA ARG A 31 -3.93 -17.02 1.87
C ARG A 31 -3.46 -17.69 0.60
N VAL A 32 -2.74 -16.96 -0.27
CA VAL A 32 -2.13 -17.52 -1.48
C VAL A 32 -1.08 -18.57 -1.12
N ARG A 33 -0.23 -18.29 -0.13
CA ARG A 33 0.76 -19.26 0.39
C ARG A 33 0.12 -20.53 0.94
N ALA A 34 -1.04 -20.41 1.59
CA ALA A 34 -1.73 -21.54 2.19
C ALA A 34 -2.50 -22.42 1.19
N VAL A 35 -2.56 -22.04 -0.10
CA VAL A 35 -3.20 -22.86 -1.13
C VAL A 35 -2.37 -24.13 -1.32
N ALA A 36 -2.88 -25.25 -0.80
CA ALA A 36 -2.32 -26.58 -1.08
C ALA A 36 -2.89 -27.09 -2.41
N PRO A 37 -2.05 -27.34 -3.44
CA PRO A 37 -2.49 -28.01 -4.65
C PRO A 37 -2.81 -29.47 -4.34
N ALA A 38 -3.97 -29.94 -4.80
CA ALA A 38 -4.40 -31.33 -4.65
C ALA A 38 -4.70 -31.90 -6.04
N SER A 39 -3.65 -32.24 -6.79
CA SER A 39 -3.77 -32.78 -8.14
C SER A 39 -3.44 -34.28 -8.21
N GLY A 40 -2.81 -34.84 -7.16
CA GLY A 40 -2.32 -36.22 -7.13
C GLY A 40 -1.06 -36.43 -7.99
N ALA A 41 -0.53 -35.37 -8.60
CA ALA A 41 0.67 -35.37 -9.41
C ALA A 41 1.78 -34.59 -8.70
N PRO A 42 2.78 -35.26 -8.09
CA PRO A 42 3.79 -34.61 -7.24
C PRO A 42 4.50 -33.43 -7.90
N LEU A 43 4.88 -33.55 -9.18
CA LEU A 43 5.53 -32.47 -9.93
C LEU A 43 4.63 -31.23 -10.09
N VAL A 44 3.32 -31.43 -10.26
CA VAL A 44 2.34 -30.34 -10.39
C VAL A 44 2.14 -29.67 -9.02
N GLU A 45 2.11 -30.45 -7.95
CA GLU A 45 1.97 -29.94 -6.59
C GLU A 45 3.19 -29.12 -6.15
N ASP A 46 4.41 -29.55 -6.49
CA ASP A 46 5.62 -28.79 -6.23
C ASP A 46 5.66 -27.49 -7.06
N ALA A 47 5.31 -27.54 -8.34
CA ALA A 47 5.25 -26.35 -9.19
C ALA A 47 4.22 -25.33 -8.67
N ALA A 48 3.05 -25.79 -8.25
CA ALA A 48 2.02 -24.93 -7.68
C ALA A 48 2.44 -24.34 -6.32
N ARG A 49 3.21 -25.07 -5.51
CA ARG A 49 3.79 -24.54 -4.27
C ARG A 49 4.79 -23.41 -4.54
N VAL A 50 5.70 -23.61 -5.51
CA VAL A 50 6.67 -22.58 -5.93
C VAL A 50 5.95 -21.32 -6.44
N PHE A 51 4.94 -21.51 -7.30
CA PHE A 51 4.14 -20.41 -7.81
C PHE A 51 3.41 -19.64 -6.68
N ALA A 52 2.82 -20.36 -5.73
CA ALA A 52 2.14 -19.76 -4.58
C ALA A 52 3.10 -18.93 -3.70
N GLU A 53 4.32 -19.43 -3.44
CA GLU A 53 5.34 -18.69 -2.71
C GLU A 53 5.79 -17.42 -3.44
N GLU A 54 6.01 -17.51 -4.75
CA GLU A 54 6.42 -16.35 -5.55
C GLU A 54 5.30 -15.29 -5.61
N ALA A 55 4.05 -15.73 -5.82
CA ALA A 55 2.90 -14.84 -5.80
C ALA A 55 2.71 -14.17 -4.43
N ALA A 56 2.83 -14.93 -3.34
CA ALA A 56 2.76 -14.39 -1.98
C ALA A 56 3.88 -13.38 -1.70
N GLY A 57 5.11 -13.66 -2.16
CA GLY A 57 6.25 -12.75 -2.05
C GLY A 57 6.02 -11.43 -2.78
N ARG A 58 5.50 -11.48 -4.02
CA ARG A 58 5.15 -10.29 -4.81
C ARG A 58 4.04 -9.47 -4.14
N LEU A 59 3.02 -10.11 -3.58
CA LEU A 59 1.95 -9.44 -2.83
C LEU A 59 2.47 -8.76 -1.56
N ALA A 60 3.37 -9.41 -0.82
CA ALA A 60 3.99 -8.82 0.36
C ALA A 60 4.85 -7.59 0.00
N LEU A 61 5.62 -7.66 -1.08
CA LEU A 61 6.40 -6.51 -1.59
C LEU A 61 5.49 -5.35 -2.00
N ALA A 62 4.38 -5.64 -2.68
CA ALA A 62 3.40 -4.63 -3.06
C ALA A 62 2.74 -3.99 -1.83
N ALA A 63 2.36 -4.78 -0.83
CA ALA A 63 1.81 -4.29 0.43
C ALA A 63 2.78 -3.34 1.14
N GLN A 64 4.06 -3.71 1.20
CA GLN A 64 5.11 -2.88 1.79
C GLN A 64 5.26 -1.54 1.04
N GLY A 65 5.35 -1.59 -0.31
CA GLY A 65 5.45 -0.38 -1.12
C GLY A 65 4.25 0.57 -0.93
N LEU A 66 3.04 0.02 -0.82
CA LEU A 66 1.84 0.81 -0.53
C LEU A 66 1.89 1.42 0.88
N HIS A 67 2.35 0.69 1.90
CA HIS A 67 2.58 1.27 3.23
C HIS A 67 3.55 2.45 3.20
N ASP A 68 4.64 2.34 2.44
CA ASP A 68 5.63 3.41 2.33
C ASP A 68 5.05 4.64 1.60
N VAL A 69 4.23 4.44 0.56
CA VAL A 69 3.49 5.52 -0.10
C VAL A 69 2.49 6.18 0.85
N ALA A 70 1.73 5.42 1.63
CA ALA A 70 0.80 5.97 2.62
C ALA A 70 1.53 6.81 3.66
N ARG A 71 2.70 6.36 4.13
CA ARG A 71 3.56 7.12 5.05
C ARG A 71 4.05 8.43 4.42
N ALA A 72 4.46 8.40 3.15
CA ALA A 72 4.89 9.59 2.42
C ALA A 72 3.75 10.61 2.27
N LEU A 73 2.54 10.15 1.95
CA LEU A 73 1.34 11.01 1.87
C LEU A 73 1.00 11.65 3.22
N SER A 74 1.05 10.87 4.31
CA SER A 74 0.86 11.41 5.66
C SER A 74 1.90 12.48 6.01
N ALA A 75 3.17 12.27 5.64
CA ALA A 75 4.23 13.25 5.87
C ALA A 75 4.00 14.54 5.05
N ALA A 76 3.59 14.40 3.78
CA ALA A 76 3.26 15.53 2.93
C ALA A 76 2.09 16.35 3.50
N ARG A 77 1.04 15.69 4.00
CA ARG A 77 -0.11 16.35 4.65
C ARG A 77 0.31 17.11 5.91
N ALA A 78 1.18 16.52 6.73
CA ALA A 78 1.72 17.19 7.92
C ALA A 78 2.54 18.43 7.55
N ALA A 79 3.40 18.33 6.54
CA ALA A 79 4.20 19.45 6.02
C ALA A 79 3.31 20.57 5.47
N TYR A 80 2.27 20.23 4.70
CA TYR A 80 1.30 21.22 4.21
C TYR A 80 0.64 21.98 5.36
N GLY A 81 0.13 21.27 6.37
CA GLY A 81 -0.46 21.92 7.55
C GLY A 81 0.52 22.80 8.33
N THR A 82 1.81 22.44 8.39
CA THR A 82 2.84 23.32 8.99
C THR A 82 3.08 24.59 8.17
N ALA A 83 3.10 24.47 6.85
CA ALA A 83 3.30 25.60 5.94
C ALA A 83 2.12 26.57 6.01
N GLU A 84 0.89 26.07 5.99
CA GLU A 84 -0.33 26.87 6.09
C GLU A 84 -0.35 27.69 7.40
N ARG A 85 -0.06 27.06 8.55
CA ARG A 85 0.01 27.76 9.84
C ARG A 85 1.06 28.87 9.87
N THR A 86 2.23 28.60 9.28
CA THR A 86 3.32 29.57 9.20
C THR A 86 2.91 30.76 8.33
N ALA A 87 2.23 30.49 7.21
CA ALA A 87 1.77 31.52 6.29
C ALA A 87 0.63 32.39 6.86
N THR A 88 -0.28 31.82 7.65
CA THR A 88 -1.42 32.56 8.22
C THR A 88 -1.07 33.31 9.51
N GLY A 89 0.10 33.08 10.10
CA GLY A 89 0.59 33.84 11.25
C GLY A 89 -0.29 33.75 12.50
N VAL A 90 -1.05 32.66 12.69
CA VAL A 90 -1.91 32.44 13.86
C VAL A 90 -1.06 31.83 14.99
N PRO A 91 -0.66 32.59 16.02
CA PRO A 91 -0.08 32.00 17.22
C PRO A 91 -1.18 31.28 18.02
N ARG A 92 -0.78 30.24 18.76
CA ARG A 92 -1.67 29.47 19.65
C ARG A 92 -2.33 30.35 20.70
#